data_AF-A0A3M2H784-F1
#
_entry.id   AF-A0A3M2H784-F1
#
_cell.length_a   1.000
_cell.length_b   1.000
_cell.length_c   1.000
_cell.angle_alpha   90.00
_cell.angle_beta   90.00
_cell.angle_gamma   90.00
#
_symmetry.space_group_name_H-M   'P 1'
#
loop_
_entity.id
_entity.type
_entity.pdbx_description
1 polymer ?
#
loop_
_entity_poly.entity_id
_entity_poly.type
_entity_poly.pdbx_seq_one_letter_code
_entity_poly.pdbx_strand_id
1 'polypeptide(L)'
;MNTSGEPTPASLHQWRFMRRIHWLTAVLVLPQLTLGLCAITVPDTGARDVIARTHVLVGIALVALTAVRVAVRVRHGRLRRDPELVPAWAVPVERVVLAALLVTLLAGVASWLTADTGPAPWGIVAADIDRDRFVHLVHRAAVWVLLAAVAAHALAGIVIDANRRVRDHELALARRAAGDQQ
;
A
#
# COMPACT_ATOMS: atom_id res chain seq x y z
N MET A 1 -16.09 -14.32 23.36
CA MET A 1 -16.48 -13.77 22.05
C MET A 1 -17.67 -12.86 22.29
N ASN A 2 -17.51 -11.55 22.14
CA ASN A 2 -18.59 -10.59 22.41
C ASN A 2 -19.57 -10.60 21.23
N THR A 3 -20.84 -10.93 21.48
CA THR A 3 -21.89 -11.17 20.49
C THR A 3 -22.69 -9.92 20.12
N SER A 4 -22.40 -8.76 20.73
CA SER A 4 -23.19 -7.54 20.57
C SER A 4 -22.97 -6.78 19.26
N GLY A 5 -22.06 -7.21 18.38
CA GLY A 5 -21.78 -6.51 17.11
C GLY A 5 -21.15 -5.11 17.26
N GLU A 6 -21.09 -4.56 18.47
CA GLU A 6 -20.51 -3.25 18.74
C GLU A 6 -18.98 -3.31 18.81
N PRO A 7 -18.26 -2.41 18.09
CA PRO A 7 -16.81 -2.36 18.13
C PRO A 7 -16.34 -1.96 19.53
N THR A 8 -15.50 -2.79 20.15
CA THR A 8 -14.89 -2.46 21.45
C THR A 8 -14.00 -1.20 21.34
N PRO A 9 -13.81 -0.42 22.43
CA PRO A 9 -12.94 0.77 22.41
C PRO A 9 -11.52 0.48 21.91
N ALA A 10 -11.01 -0.72 22.19
CA ALA A 10 -9.71 -1.19 21.68
C ALA A 10 -9.70 -1.36 20.15
N SER A 11 -10.78 -1.89 19.57
CA SER A 11 -10.90 -2.06 18.11
C SER A 11 -11.00 -0.72 17.35
N LEU A 12 -11.60 0.31 17.97
CA LEU A 12 -11.69 1.66 17.40
C LEU A 12 -10.32 2.34 17.34
N HIS A 13 -9.53 2.26 18.41
CA HIS A 13 -8.17 2.81 18.43
C HIS A 13 -7.29 2.14 17.36
N GLN A 14 -7.36 0.82 17.27
CA GLN A 14 -6.65 0.05 16.25
C GLN A 14 -7.06 0.45 14.84
N TRP A 15 -8.37 0.61 14.56
CA TRP A 15 -8.85 1.04 13.25
C TRP A 15 -8.37 2.45 12.88
N ARG A 16 -8.41 3.40 13.82
CA ARG A 16 -7.90 4.76 13.61
C ARG A 16 -6.39 4.74 13.33
N PHE A 17 -5.63 3.94 14.07
CA PHE A 17 -4.20 3.77 13.86
C PHE A 17 -3.88 3.17 12.48
N MET A 18 -4.55 2.08 12.10
CA MET A 18 -4.39 1.46 10.77
C MET A 18 -4.78 2.40 9.64
N ARG A 19 -5.83 3.22 9.83
CA ARG A 19 -6.21 4.25 8.85
C ARG A 19 -5.12 5.30 8.68
N ARG A 20 -4.54 5.79 9.78
CA ARG A 20 -3.43 6.77 9.72
C ARG A 20 -2.23 6.20 8.98
N ILE A 21 -1.80 4.98 9.33
CA ILE A 21 -0.68 4.33 8.64
C ILE A 21 -1.00 4.08 7.17
N HIS A 22 -2.22 3.69 6.84
CA HIS A 22 -2.64 3.53 5.44
C HIS A 22 -2.46 4.82 4.63
N TRP A 23 -2.98 5.95 5.13
CA TRP A 23 -2.83 7.24 4.46
C TRP A 23 -1.39 7.70 4.39
N LEU A 24 -0.61 7.51 5.45
CA LEU A 24 0.83 7.80 5.43
C LEU A 24 1.55 6.96 4.36
N THR A 25 1.21 5.67 4.26
CA THR A 25 1.76 4.78 3.21
C THR A 25 1.40 5.31 1.83
N ALA A 26 0.13 5.66 1.60
CA ALA A 26 -0.34 6.17 0.31
C ALA A 26 0.37 7.48 -0.08
N VAL A 27 0.52 8.41 0.86
CA VAL A 27 1.25 9.67 0.67
C VAL A 27 2.72 9.44 0.34
N LEU A 28 3.37 8.41 0.90
CA LEU A 28 4.77 8.10 0.62
C LEU A 28 4.97 7.30 -0.68
N VAL A 29 4.02 6.45 -1.06
CA VAL A 29 4.09 5.67 -2.30
C VAL A 29 4.10 6.58 -3.54
N LEU A 30 3.33 7.67 -3.54
CA LEU A 30 3.27 8.57 -4.71
C LEU A 30 4.63 9.23 -5.03
N PRO A 31 5.30 9.94 -4.10
CA PRO A 31 6.66 10.43 -4.31
C PRO A 31 7.65 9.31 -4.59
N GLN A 32 7.53 8.14 -3.95
CA GLN A 32 8.44 7.02 -4.21
C GLN A 32 8.44 6.59 -5.68
N LEU A 33 7.24 6.47 -6.27
CA LEU A 33 7.08 6.14 -7.70
C LEU A 33 7.66 7.25 -8.59
N THR A 34 7.39 8.52 -8.27
CA THR A 34 7.94 9.66 -9.00
C THR A 34 9.46 9.72 -8.91
N LEU A 35 10.05 9.52 -7.72
CA LEU A 35 11.50 9.49 -7.52
C LEU A 35 12.16 8.36 -8.33
N GLY A 36 11.53 7.18 -8.38
CA GLY A 36 12.01 6.05 -9.18
C GLY A 36 12.04 6.36 -10.67
N LEU A 37 11.00 7.04 -11.19
CA LEU A 37 10.96 7.51 -12.58
C LEU A 37 11.98 8.63 -12.84
N CYS A 38 12.12 9.59 -11.93
CA CYS A 38 13.12 10.65 -12.08
C CYS A 38 14.55 10.10 -12.08
N ALA A 39 14.85 9.10 -11.26
CA ALA A 39 16.19 8.50 -11.17
C ALA A 39 16.68 7.85 -12.48
N ILE A 40 15.76 7.46 -13.36
CA ILE A 40 16.07 6.88 -14.68
C ILE A 40 16.11 7.93 -15.81
N THR A 41 15.50 9.10 -15.62
CA THR A 41 15.43 10.16 -16.66
C THR A 41 16.43 11.29 -16.45
N VAL A 42 16.85 11.54 -15.21
CA VAL A 42 17.77 12.65 -14.88
C VAL A 42 19.21 12.29 -15.28
N PRO A 43 19.95 13.20 -15.97
CA PRO A 43 21.35 12.98 -16.32
C PRO A 43 22.23 12.71 -15.10
N ASP A 44 23.36 12.04 -15.33
CA ASP A 44 24.31 11.66 -14.29
C ASP A 44 24.99 12.90 -13.67
N THR A 45 24.36 13.41 -12.62
CA THR A 45 24.66 14.68 -11.96
C THR A 45 24.45 14.52 -10.47
N GLY A 46 24.95 15.44 -9.64
CA GLY A 46 24.70 15.41 -8.18
C GLY A 46 23.21 15.39 -7.80
N ALA A 47 22.33 15.89 -8.67
CA ALA A 47 20.88 15.79 -8.46
C ALA A 47 20.37 14.34 -8.52
N ARG A 48 20.94 13.51 -9.39
CA ARG A 48 20.59 12.09 -9.51
C ARG A 48 20.94 11.32 -8.23
N ASP A 49 22.10 11.63 -7.63
CA ASP A 49 22.51 11.03 -6.35
C ASP A 49 21.54 11.37 -5.22
N VAL A 50 21.10 12.64 -5.14
CA VAL A 50 20.12 13.07 -4.14
C VAL A 50 18.80 12.33 -4.35
N ILE A 51 18.30 12.26 -5.59
CA ILE A 51 17.06 11.54 -5.93
C ILE A 51 17.17 10.05 -5.56
N ALA A 52 18.28 9.40 -5.90
CA ALA A 52 18.51 7.99 -5.60
C ALA A 52 18.56 7.73 -4.07
N ARG A 53 19.30 8.56 -3.31
CA ARG A 53 19.34 8.46 -1.84
C ARG A 53 17.96 8.67 -1.23
N THR A 54 17.22 9.68 -1.69
CA THR A 54 15.85 9.93 -1.21
C THR A 54 14.92 8.77 -1.54
N HIS A 55 15.01 8.19 -2.75
CA HIS A 55 14.24 7.01 -3.15
C HIS A 55 14.52 5.81 -2.24
N VAL A 56 15.77 5.54 -1.90
CA VAL A 56 16.13 4.45 -0.98
C VAL A 56 15.57 4.72 0.43
N LEU A 57 15.76 5.92 0.97
CA LEU A 57 15.31 6.26 2.32
C LEU A 57 13.78 6.19 2.47
N VAL A 58 13.03 6.72 1.49
CA VAL A 58 11.57 6.62 1.47
C VAL A 58 11.12 5.17 1.29
N GLY A 59 11.85 4.38 0.47
CA GLY A 59 11.64 2.94 0.34
C GLY A 59 11.79 2.19 1.67
N ILE A 60 12.82 2.48 2.45
CA ILE A 60 13.04 1.89 3.79
C ILE A 60 11.88 2.26 4.75
N ALA A 61 11.44 3.52 4.73
CA ALA A 61 10.30 3.94 5.53
C ALA A 61 9.01 3.17 5.13
N LEU A 62 8.79 2.97 3.83
CA LEU A 62 7.68 2.17 3.31
C LEU A 62 7.77 0.70 3.71
N VAL A 63 8.97 0.09 3.76
CA VAL A 63 9.18 -1.26 4.30
C VAL A 63 8.70 -1.34 5.74
N ALA A 64 9.17 -0.42 6.61
CA ALA A 64 8.81 -0.41 8.02
C ALA A 64 7.29 -0.24 8.22
N LEU A 65 6.66 0.72 7.54
CA LEU A 65 5.21 0.94 7.62
C LEU A 65 4.41 -0.26 7.11
N THR A 66 4.86 -0.88 6.01
CA THR A 66 4.19 -2.07 5.45
C THR A 66 4.33 -3.26 6.39
N ALA A 67 5.49 -3.47 6.99
CA ALA A 67 5.72 -4.52 7.98
C ALA A 67 4.79 -4.36 9.19
N VAL A 68 4.65 -3.14 9.72
CA VAL A 68 3.71 -2.85 10.82
C VAL A 68 2.27 -3.17 10.41
N ARG A 69 1.84 -2.77 9.20
CA ARG A 69 0.48 -3.08 8.71
C ARG A 69 0.24 -4.58 8.57
N VAL A 70 1.21 -5.32 8.02
CA VAL A 70 1.12 -6.77 7.87
C VAL A 70 1.08 -7.44 9.25
N ALA A 71 1.95 -7.06 10.17
CA ALA A 71 2.00 -7.61 11.53
C ALA A 71 0.67 -7.40 12.28
N VAL A 72 0.09 -6.19 12.20
CA VAL A 72 -1.21 -5.91 12.83
C VAL A 72 -2.32 -6.74 12.19
N ARG A 73 -2.32 -6.88 10.87
CA ARG A 73 -3.32 -7.66 10.12
C ARG A 73 -3.21 -9.17 10.38
N VAL A 74 -2.01 -9.70 10.56
CA VAL A 74 -1.78 -11.10 10.94
C VAL A 74 -2.27 -11.35 12.37
N ARG A 75 -1.96 -10.44 13.31
CA ARG A 75 -2.32 -10.60 14.73
C ARG A 75 -3.83 -10.46 15.01
N HIS A 76 -4.53 -9.59 14.29
CA HIS A 76 -5.93 -9.24 14.60
C HIS A 76 -6.92 -9.68 13.53
N GLY A 77 -6.45 -10.30 12.44
CA GLY A 77 -7.29 -10.72 11.33
C GLY A 77 -7.78 -9.57 10.44
N ARG A 78 -8.75 -9.89 9.60
CA ARG A 78 -9.37 -8.94 8.64
C ARG A 78 -10.75 -8.55 9.16
N LEU A 79 -11.07 -7.26 9.08
CA LEU A 79 -12.44 -6.80 9.28
C LEU A 79 -13.36 -7.45 8.25
N ARG A 80 -14.56 -7.84 8.69
CA ARG A 80 -15.59 -8.42 7.82
C ARG A 80 -15.98 -7.38 6.76
N ARG A 81 -15.94 -7.78 5.49
CA ARG A 81 -16.40 -6.93 4.38
C ARG A 81 -17.89 -7.13 4.20
N ASP A 82 -18.57 -6.05 3.90
CA ASP A 82 -19.96 -6.07 3.49
C ASP A 82 -20.03 -6.44 2.00
N PRO A 83 -20.56 -7.63 1.64
CA PRO A 83 -20.57 -8.11 0.26
C PRO A 83 -21.46 -7.27 -0.66
N GLU A 84 -22.44 -6.54 -0.12
CA GLU A 84 -23.29 -5.64 -0.90
C GLU A 84 -22.56 -4.36 -1.29
N LEU A 85 -21.65 -3.88 -0.43
CA LEU A 85 -20.87 -2.67 -0.69
C LEU A 85 -19.62 -2.93 -1.53
N VAL A 86 -18.96 -4.07 -1.31
CA VAL A 86 -17.63 -4.34 -1.86
C VAL A 86 -17.75 -5.21 -3.12
N PRO A 87 -17.44 -4.66 -4.31
CA PRO A 87 -17.45 -5.45 -5.54
C PRO A 87 -16.50 -6.66 -5.44
N ALA A 88 -16.89 -7.79 -6.00
CA ALA A 88 -16.11 -9.03 -5.93
C ALA A 88 -14.68 -8.87 -6.49
N TRP A 89 -14.50 -8.03 -7.51
CA TRP A 89 -13.20 -7.74 -8.12
C TRP A 89 -12.26 -6.90 -7.23
N ALA A 90 -12.78 -6.14 -6.26
CA ALA A 90 -11.98 -5.32 -5.36
C ALA A 90 -11.15 -6.17 -4.39
N VAL A 91 -11.63 -7.37 -4.06
CA VAL A 91 -10.98 -8.29 -3.13
C VAL A 91 -9.63 -8.81 -3.65
N PRO A 92 -9.52 -9.34 -4.89
CA PRO A 92 -8.22 -9.71 -5.44
C PRO A 92 -7.32 -8.49 -5.68
N VAL A 93 -7.85 -7.33 -6.07
CA VAL A 93 -7.05 -6.10 -6.27
C VAL A 93 -6.29 -5.71 -5.01
N GLU A 94 -6.92 -5.73 -3.82
CA GLU A 94 -6.23 -5.43 -2.56
C GLU A 94 -5.03 -6.38 -2.31
N ARG A 95 -5.17 -7.66 -2.69
CA ARG A 95 -4.09 -8.65 -2.54
C ARG A 95 -2.96 -8.36 -3.50
N VAL A 96 -3.29 -8.02 -4.76
CA VAL A 96 -2.30 -7.66 -5.77
C VAL A 96 -1.53 -6.40 -5.35
N VAL A 97 -2.20 -5.37 -4.82
CA VAL A 97 -1.52 -4.16 -4.29
C VAL A 97 -0.51 -4.54 -3.22
N LEU A 98 -0.92 -5.32 -2.22
CA LEU A 98 -0.03 -5.70 -1.13
C LEU A 98 1.15 -6.54 -1.63
N ALA A 99 0.89 -7.51 -2.51
CA ALA A 99 1.92 -8.37 -3.07
C ALA A 99 2.91 -7.56 -3.92
N ALA A 100 2.42 -6.73 -4.84
CA ALA A 100 3.24 -5.89 -5.70
C ALA A 100 4.06 -4.88 -4.88
N LEU A 101 3.47 -4.30 -3.83
CA LEU A 101 4.18 -3.41 -2.91
C LEU A 101 5.31 -4.15 -2.19
N LEU A 102 5.03 -5.33 -1.62
CA LEU A 102 6.05 -6.12 -0.94
C LEU A 102 7.18 -6.55 -1.88
N VAL A 103 6.85 -7.05 -3.07
CA VAL A 103 7.86 -7.44 -4.09
C VAL A 103 8.71 -6.24 -4.49
N THR A 104 8.09 -5.09 -4.76
CA THR A 104 8.80 -3.86 -5.13
C THR A 104 9.78 -3.44 -4.02
N LEU A 105 9.29 -3.40 -2.77
CA LEU A 105 10.10 -2.98 -1.62
C LEU A 105 11.25 -3.96 -1.36
N LEU A 106 10.99 -5.27 -1.37
CA LEU A 106 12.02 -6.28 -1.14
C LEU A 106 13.06 -6.31 -2.26
N ALA A 107 12.64 -6.18 -3.52
CA ALA A 107 13.55 -6.07 -4.65
C ALA A 107 14.39 -4.78 -4.59
N GLY A 108 13.81 -3.68 -4.11
CA GLY A 108 14.53 -2.42 -3.89
C GLY A 108 15.60 -2.54 -2.79
N VAL A 109 15.26 -3.17 -1.65
CA VAL A 109 16.24 -3.47 -0.61
C VAL A 109 17.32 -4.42 -1.11
N ALA A 110 16.95 -5.47 -1.86
CA ALA A 110 17.91 -6.41 -2.42
C ALA A 110 18.89 -5.72 -3.37
N SER A 111 18.40 -4.87 -4.28
CA SER A 111 19.24 -4.09 -5.20
C SER A 111 20.17 -3.15 -4.44
N TRP A 112 19.69 -2.49 -3.40
CA TRP A 112 20.52 -1.63 -2.56
C TRP A 112 21.62 -2.40 -1.83
N LEU A 113 21.34 -3.62 -1.36
CA LEU A 113 22.33 -4.48 -0.69
C LEU A 113 23.36 -5.07 -1.67
N THR A 114 23.05 -5.15 -2.96
CA THR A 114 23.96 -5.68 -4.00
C THR A 114 24.68 -4.59 -4.78
N ALA A 115 24.33 -3.31 -4.60
CA ALA A 115 24.96 -2.23 -5.33
C ALA A 115 26.41 -2.00 -4.86
N ASP A 116 27.37 -2.11 -5.79
CA ASP A 116 28.81 -1.88 -5.58
C ASP A 116 29.19 -0.42 -5.21
N THR A 117 28.21 0.50 -5.17
CA THR A 117 28.46 1.95 -5.13
C THR A 117 28.09 2.61 -3.80
N GLY A 118 27.75 1.86 -2.75
CA GLY A 118 27.42 2.40 -1.42
C GLY A 118 28.32 1.86 -0.31
N PRO A 119 28.55 2.58 0.81
CA PRO A 119 29.10 1.96 2.01
C PRO A 119 28.12 0.86 2.41
N ALA A 120 28.51 -0.40 2.20
CA ALA A 120 27.74 -1.54 2.64
C ALA A 120 27.35 -1.29 4.10
N PRO A 121 26.05 -1.18 4.44
CA PRO A 121 25.65 -1.17 5.83
C PRO A 121 26.20 -2.45 6.42
N TRP A 122 27.03 -2.34 7.47
CA TRP A 122 27.56 -3.48 8.19
C TRP A 122 28.58 -4.35 7.43
N GLY A 123 29.20 -3.85 6.35
CA GLY A 123 30.31 -4.55 5.67
C GLY A 123 29.90 -5.81 4.90
N ILE A 124 28.63 -5.93 4.51
CA ILE A 124 28.14 -7.03 3.68
C ILE A 124 28.64 -6.82 2.24
N VAL A 125 29.46 -7.75 1.76
CA VAL A 125 30.04 -7.71 0.41
C VAL A 125 28.94 -7.88 -0.65
N ALA A 126 28.97 -7.04 -1.68
CA ALA A 126 28.07 -7.11 -2.82
C ALA A 126 28.15 -8.49 -3.51
N ALA A 127 26.99 -9.02 -3.88
CA ALA A 127 26.89 -10.30 -4.58
C ALA A 127 26.95 -10.11 -6.10
N ASP A 128 27.48 -11.13 -6.78
CA ASP A 128 27.66 -11.32 -8.23
C ASP A 128 26.72 -10.54 -9.19
N ILE A 129 27.31 -9.95 -10.23
CA ILE A 129 26.74 -8.98 -11.19
C ILE A 129 25.51 -9.53 -11.94
N ASP A 130 25.44 -10.84 -12.19
CA ASP A 130 24.28 -11.45 -12.87
C ASP A 130 23.00 -11.42 -12.01
N ARG A 131 23.14 -11.41 -10.68
CA ARG A 131 22.00 -11.30 -9.75
C ARG A 131 21.40 -9.90 -9.78
N ASP A 132 22.21 -8.87 -9.99
CA ASP A 132 21.78 -7.46 -9.97
C ASP A 132 20.79 -7.15 -11.11
N ARG A 133 21.07 -7.64 -12.33
CA ARG A 133 20.17 -7.47 -13.49
C ARG A 133 18.79 -8.08 -13.25
N PHE A 134 18.75 -9.28 -12.67
CA PHE A 134 17.48 -9.94 -12.37
C PHE A 134 16.68 -9.17 -11.31
N VAL A 135 17.33 -8.72 -10.23
CA VAL A 135 16.67 -7.95 -9.17
C VAL A 135 16.12 -6.62 -9.72
N HIS A 136 16.89 -5.92 -10.56
CA HIS A 136 16.43 -4.71 -11.23
C HIS A 136 15.24 -4.96 -12.17
N LEU A 137 15.26 -6.07 -12.93
CA LEU A 137 14.13 -6.45 -13.78
C LEU A 137 12.87 -6.71 -12.96
N VAL A 138 12.99 -7.49 -11.88
CA VAL A 138 11.87 -7.79 -10.98
C VAL A 138 11.35 -6.52 -10.32
N HIS A 139 12.23 -5.66 -9.81
CA HIS A 139 11.85 -4.38 -9.21
C HIS A 139 11.09 -3.51 -10.22
N ARG A 140 11.62 -3.36 -11.44
CA ARG A 140 10.98 -2.56 -12.50
C ARG A 140 9.62 -3.13 -12.91
N ALA A 141 9.51 -4.44 -13.10
CA ALA A 141 8.24 -5.09 -13.43
C ALA A 141 7.21 -4.92 -12.29
N ALA A 142 7.64 -5.11 -11.05
CA ALA A 142 6.79 -4.96 -9.87
C ALA A 142 6.26 -3.53 -9.70
N VAL A 143 7.05 -2.50 -10.04
CA VAL A 143 6.60 -1.10 -10.03
C VAL A 143 5.44 -0.87 -10.99
N TRP A 144 5.49 -1.41 -12.21
CA TRP A 144 4.39 -1.25 -13.18
C TRP A 144 3.12 -1.97 -12.72
N VAL A 145 3.26 -3.19 -12.18
CA VAL A 145 2.14 -3.92 -11.58
C VAL A 145 1.57 -3.15 -10.39
N LEU A 146 2.43 -2.59 -9.54
CA LEU A 146 2.03 -1.79 -8.39
C LEU A 146 1.27 -0.54 -8.83
N LEU A 147 1.74 0.17 -9.85
CA LEU A 147 1.06 1.35 -10.39
C LEU A 147 -0.37 1.03 -10.86
N ALA A 148 -0.52 -0.02 -11.68
CA ALA A 148 -1.82 -0.48 -12.15
C ALA A 148 -2.72 -0.93 -10.99
N ALA A 149 -2.17 -1.68 -10.03
CA ALA A 149 -2.91 -2.17 -8.87
C ALA A 149 -3.36 -1.03 -7.94
N VAL A 150 -2.53 0.00 -7.73
CA VAL A 150 -2.87 1.20 -6.95
C VAL A 150 -4.00 1.97 -7.63
N ALA A 151 -3.96 2.14 -8.96
CA ALA A 151 -5.04 2.77 -9.71
C ALA A 151 -6.35 1.99 -9.57
N ALA A 152 -6.32 0.67 -9.76
CA ALA A 152 -7.49 -0.19 -9.55
C ALA A 152 -8.00 -0.15 -8.11
N HIS A 153 -7.11 -0.04 -7.12
CA HIS A 153 -7.48 0.06 -5.72
C HIS A 153 -8.14 1.39 -5.38
N ALA A 154 -7.64 2.51 -5.93
CA ALA A 154 -8.27 3.81 -5.80
C ALA A 154 -9.68 3.79 -6.42
N LEU A 155 -9.83 3.21 -7.61
CA LEU A 155 -11.13 3.03 -8.26
C LEU A 155 -12.07 2.19 -7.40
N ALA A 156 -11.60 1.09 -6.82
CA ALA A 156 -12.40 0.29 -5.90
C ALA A 156 -12.90 1.10 -4.70
N GLY A 157 -12.04 1.96 -4.14
CA GLY A 157 -12.40 2.89 -3.07
C GLY A 157 -13.54 3.83 -3.47
N ILE A 158 -13.45 4.42 -4.67
CA ILE A 158 -14.48 5.31 -5.22
C ILE A 158 -15.81 4.57 -5.40
N VAL A 159 -15.79 3.36 -5.96
CA VAL A 159 -17.00 2.55 -6.18
C VAL A 159 -17.65 2.16 -4.85
N ILE A 160 -16.88 1.69 -3.87
CA ILE A 160 -17.38 1.34 -2.54
C ILE A 160 -18.03 2.54 -1.85
N ASP A 161 -17.43 3.72 -1.99
CA ASP A 161 -17.93 4.97 -1.42
C ASP A 161 -19.22 5.45 -2.11
N ALA A 162 -19.32 5.29 -3.44
CA ALA A 162 -20.55 5.53 -4.18
C ALA A 162 -21.69 4.57 -3.75
N ASN A 163 -21.41 3.26 -3.66
CA ASN A 163 -22.39 2.27 -3.20
C ASN A 163 -22.91 2.57 -1.79
N ARG A 164 -22.02 3.02 -0.90
CA ARG A 164 -22.41 3.42 0.47
C ARG A 164 -23.38 4.60 0.45
N ARG A 165 -23.10 5.65 -0.33
CA ARG A 165 -23.99 6.82 -0.44
C ARG A 165 -25.37 6.46 -0.96
N VAL A 166 -25.45 5.59 -1.98
CA VAL A 166 -26.74 5.13 -2.52
C VAL A 166 -27.55 4.40 -1.45
N ARG A 167 -26.93 3.43 -0.76
CA ARG A 167 -27.61 2.69 0.30
C ARG A 167 -28.05 3.57 1.46
N ASP A 168 -27.23 4.52 1.88
CA ASP A 168 -27.56 5.46 2.95
C ASP A 168 -28.79 6.32 2.55
N HIS A 169 -28.91 6.67 1.27
CA HIS A 169 -30.06 7.40 0.74
C HIS A 169 -31.34 6.54 0.72
N GLU A 170 -31.26 5.28 0.27
CA GLU A 170 -32.38 4.34 0.28
C GLU A 170 -32.91 4.08 1.70
N LEU A 171 -32.01 3.88 2.67
CA LEU A 171 -32.37 3.72 4.08
C LEU A 171 -33.03 4.98 4.66
N ALA A 172 -32.58 6.17 4.24
CA ALA A 172 -33.20 7.42 4.66
C ALA A 172 -34.63 7.58 4.11
N LEU A 173 -34.87 7.19 2.86
CA LEU A 173 -36.21 7.20 2.24
C LEU A 173 -37.14 6.19 2.93
N ALA A 174 -36.65 4.97 3.19
CA ALA A 174 -37.43 3.94 3.87
C ALA A 174 -37.84 4.37 5.30
N ARG A 175 -36.95 5.03 6.05
CA ARG A 175 -37.27 5.56 7.39
C ARG A 175 -38.33 6.66 7.36
N ARG A 176 -38.30 7.55 6.35
CA ARG A 176 -39.33 8.59 6.19
C ARG A 176 -40.69 7.97 5.88
N ALA A 177 -40.74 7.04 4.92
CA ALA A 177 -41.97 6.34 4.57
C ALA A 177 -42.60 5.56 5.75
N ALA A 178 -41.77 5.00 6.65
CA ALA A 178 -42.26 4.32 7.84
C ALA A 178 -42.71 5.27 8.96
N GLY A 179 -42.11 6.47 9.06
CA GLY A 179 -42.50 7.49 10.03
C GLY A 179 -43.82 8.18 9.70
N ASP A 180 -44.14 8.32 8.42
CA ASP A 180 -45.40 8.93 7.95
C ASP A 180 -46.64 8.02 8.16
N GLN A 181 -46.45 6.79 8.64
CA GLN A 181 -47.53 5.82 8.93
C GLN A 181 -47.96 5.78 10.41
N GLN A 182 -47.36 6.61 11.27
CA GLN A 182 -47.69 6.74 12.71
C GLN A 182 -48.51 8.00 12.97
#